data_AF-A0A5B8I443-F1
#
_entry.id   AF-A0A5B8I443-F1
#
_cell.length_a   1.000
_cell.length_b   1.000
_cell.length_c   1.000
_cell.angle_alpha   90.00
_cell.angle_beta   90.00
_cell.angle_gamma   90.00
#
_symmetry.space_group_name_H-M   'P 1'
#
loop_
_entity.id
_entity.type
_entity.pdbx_description
1 polymer ?
#
loop_
_entity_poly.entity_id
_entity_poly.type
_entity_poly.pdbx_seq_one_letter_code
_entity_poly.pdbx_strand_id
1 'polypeptide(L)' 'MKISDFWRNMEAEFGPRYSHVLADSMALTELDSLTPAEALNKGVKPKQIWEALCRAQDVPVERWLGVDIEPKDS' A
#
# COMPACT_ATOMS: atom_id res chain seq x y z
N MET A 1 -4.02 3.86 9.31
CA MET A 1 -3.54 4.37 8.02
C MET A 1 -4.74 4.84 7.20
N LYS A 2 -4.72 6.09 6.74
CA LYS A 2 -5.71 6.62 5.77
C LYS A 2 -5.35 6.16 4.35
N ILE A 3 -6.26 6.34 3.39
CA ILE A 3 -5.98 6.03 1.97
C ILE A 3 -4.82 6.87 1.43
N SER A 4 -4.70 8.13 1.84
CA SER A 4 -3.58 9.01 1.48
C SER A 4 -2.23 8.46 1.92
N ASP A 5 -2.17 7.93 3.14
CA ASP A 5 -0.96 7.36 3.72
C ASP A 5 -0.57 6.08 2.99
N PHE A 6 -1.55 5.27 2.58
CA PHE A 6 -1.31 4.08 1.76
C PHE A 6 -0.65 4.44 0.43
N TRP A 7 -1.21 5.40 -0.31
CA TRP A 7 -0.62 5.84 -1.58
C TRP A 7 0.77 6.42 -1.36
N ARG A 8 0.97 7.22 -0.31
CA ARG A 8 2.30 7.72 0.03
C ARG A 8 3.32 6.60 0.27
N ASN A 9 2.94 5.55 1.00
CA ASN A 9 3.83 4.40 1.22
C ASN A 9 4.12 3.65 -0.08
N MET A 10 3.10 3.47 -0.93
CA MET A 10 3.25 2.88 -2.26
C MET A 10 4.22 3.69 -3.13
N GLU A 11 4.06 5.00 -3.17
CA GLU A 11 4.92 5.89 -3.97
C GLU A 11 6.35 5.96 -3.40
N ALA A 12 6.51 5.86 -2.08
CA ALA A 12 7.83 5.83 -1.44
C ALA A 12 8.59 4.53 -1.74
N GLU A 13 7.93 3.38 -1.72
CA GLU A 13 8.58 2.08 -1.96
C GLU A 13 8.75 1.77 -3.45
N PHE A 14 7.72 2.05 -4.26
CA PHE A 14 7.65 1.63 -5.66
C PHE A 14 7.80 2.79 -6.65
N GLY A 15 7.75 4.03 -6.18
CA GLY A 15 7.79 5.22 -7.02
C GLY A 15 6.40 5.66 -7.52
N PRO A 16 6.22 6.95 -7.85
CA PRO A 16 4.91 7.56 -8.07
C PRO A 16 4.16 7.05 -9.30
N ARG A 17 4.85 6.48 -10.28
CA ARG A 17 4.21 5.96 -11.50
C ARG A 17 3.94 4.46 -11.41
N TYR A 18 4.89 3.71 -10.86
CA TYR A 18 4.79 2.26 -10.80
C TYR A 18 3.84 1.81 -9.67
N SER A 19 3.71 2.59 -8.60
CA SER A 19 2.75 2.37 -7.51
C SER A 19 1.32 2.14 -8.02
N HIS A 20 0.82 3.01 -8.90
CA HIS A 20 -0.53 2.90 -9.45
C HIS A 20 -0.69 1.71 -10.38
N VAL A 21 0.30 1.45 -11.25
CA VAL A 21 0.28 0.28 -12.14
C VAL A 21 0.27 -1.02 -11.32
N LEU A 22 1.09 -1.10 -10.27
CA LEU A 22 1.13 -2.24 -9.36
C LEU A 22 -0.21 -2.43 -8.64
N ALA A 23 -0.81 -1.34 -8.16
CA ALA A 23 -2.10 -1.36 -7.49
C ALA A 23 -3.26 -1.85 -8.37
N ASP A 24 -3.17 -1.63 -9.68
CA ASP A 24 -4.20 -2.03 -10.65
C ASP A 24 -3.97 -3.43 -11.24
N SER A 25 -2.75 -3.97 -11.17
CA SER A 25 -2.38 -5.21 -11.88
C SER A 25 -2.02 -6.39 -10.98
N MET A 26 -1.57 -6.14 -9.74
CA MET A 26 -1.14 -7.21 -8.86
C MET A 26 -2.28 -7.78 -8.03
N ALA A 27 -2.65 -9.03 -8.29
CA ALA A 27 -3.59 -9.78 -7.46
C ALA A 27 -2.94 -10.21 -6.14
N LEU A 28 -3.57 -9.87 -5.02
CA LEU A 28 -3.12 -10.23 -3.68
C LEU A 28 -3.84 -11.50 -3.21
N THR A 29 -3.14 -12.62 -3.13
CA THR A 29 -3.71 -13.91 -2.70
C THR A 29 -4.37 -13.83 -1.32
N GLU A 30 -3.82 -13.04 -0.41
CA GLU A 30 -4.39 -12.84 0.94
C GLU A 30 -5.70 -12.05 0.96
N LEU A 31 -6.04 -11.38 -0.16
CA LEU A 31 -7.25 -10.59 -0.32
C LEU A 31 -8.15 -11.19 -1.42
N ASP A 32 -8.33 -12.51 -1.41
CA ASP A 32 -9.17 -13.22 -2.39
C ASP A 32 -8.75 -12.95 -3.85
N SER A 33 -7.44 -12.80 -4.08
CA SER A 33 -6.86 -12.46 -5.39
C SER A 33 -7.33 -11.11 -5.95
N LEU A 34 -7.80 -10.20 -5.09
CA LEU A 34 -8.12 -8.83 -5.48
C LEU A 34 -6.86 -8.01 -5.67
N THR A 35 -6.92 -7.06 -6.61
CA THR A 35 -5.89 -6.02 -6.69
C THR A 35 -6.03 -5.02 -5.55
N PRO A 36 -4.96 -4.29 -5.16
CA PRO A 36 -5.06 -3.20 -4.19
C PRO A 36 -6.18 -2.20 -4.52
N ALA A 37 -6.34 -1.83 -5.79
CA ALA A 37 -7.40 -0.94 -6.25
C ALA A 37 -8.81 -1.55 -6.06
N GLU A 38 -8.99 -2.83 -6.40
CA GLU A 38 -10.24 -3.55 -6.18
C GLU A 38 -10.57 -3.70 -4.69
N ALA A 39 -9.56 -4.01 -3.88
CA ALA A 39 -9.69 -4.14 -2.44
C ALA A 39 -10.10 -2.80 -1.79
N LEU A 40 -9.51 -1.68 -2.23
CA LEU A 40 -9.93 -0.34 -1.82
C LEU A 40 -11.40 -0.07 -2.18
N ASN A 41 -11.81 -0.40 -3.41
CA ASN A 41 -13.19 -0.23 -3.87
C ASN A 41 -14.20 -1.09 -3.10
N LYS A 42 -13.77 -2.27 -2.63
CA LYS A 42 -14.57 -3.14 -1.75
C LYS A 42 -14.57 -2.72 -0.28
N GLY A 43 -13.87 -1.64 0.07
CA GLY A 43 -13.81 -1.13 1.44
C GLY A 43 -12.85 -1.88 2.36
N VAL A 44 -11.91 -2.66 1.80
CA VAL A 44 -10.84 -3.27 2.58
C VAL A 44 -9.97 -2.17 3.18
N LYS A 45 -9.56 -2.34 4.45
CA LYS A 45 -8.78 -1.32 5.16
C LYS A 45 -7.42 -1.12 4.47
N PRO A 46 -6.98 0.13 4.19
CA PRO A 46 -5.71 0.39 3.51
C PRO A 46 -4.49 -0.24 4.19
N LYS A 47 -4.50 -0.32 5.53
CA LYS A 47 -3.46 -1.02 6.30
C LYS A 47 -3.35 -2.51 5.97
N GLN A 48 -4.49 -3.18 5.83
CA GLN A 48 -4.51 -4.59 5.47
C GLN A 48 -4.01 -4.80 4.03
N ILE A 49 -4.39 -3.91 3.11
CA ILE A 49 -3.92 -3.93 1.72
C ILE A 49 -2.40 -3.75 1.65
N TRP A 50 -1.88 -2.76 2.38
CA TRP A 50 -0.45 -2.51 2.45
C TRP A 50 0.34 -3.69 3.02
N GLU A 51 -0.11 -4.26 4.13
CA GLU A 51 0.57 -5.42 4.74
C GLU A 51 0.58 -6.63 3.79
N ALA A 52 -0.54 -6.93 3.13
CA ALA A 52 -0.63 -8.00 2.14
C ALA A 52 0.30 -7.75 0.94
N LEU A 53 0.36 -6.51 0.48
CA LEU A 53 1.24 -6.10 -0.62
C LEU A 53 2.72 -6.19 -0.23
N CYS A 54 3.08 -5.70 0.96
CA CYS A 54 4.44 -5.79 1.48
C CYS A 54 4.89 -7.25 1.58
N ARG A 55 4.01 -8.16 2.04
CA ARG A 55 4.29 -9.60 2.05
C ARG A 55 4.45 -10.15 0.63
N ALA A 56 3.59 -9.76 -0.31
CA ALA A 56 3.63 -10.23 -1.69
C ALA A 56 4.83 -9.70 -2.50
N GLN A 57 5.45 -8.59 -2.08
CA GLN A 57 6.61 -7.96 -2.72
C GLN A 57 7.90 -8.13 -1.90
N ASP A 58 7.88 -8.95 -0.85
CA ASP A 58 9.01 -9.16 0.06
C ASP A 58 9.61 -7.83 0.59
N VAL A 59 8.75 -6.84 0.83
CA VAL A 59 9.16 -5.54 1.39
C VAL A 59 9.61 -5.77 2.85
N PRO A 60 10.82 -5.33 3.24
CA PRO A 60 11.30 -5.47 4.61
C PRO A 60 10.37 -4.81 5.63
N VAL A 61 10.12 -5.48 6.76
CA VAL A 61 9.22 -5.01 7.85
C VAL A 61 9.59 -3.63 8.40
N GLU A 62 10.87 -3.27 8.38
CA GLU A 62 11.38 -1.94 8.76
C GLU A 62 10.80 -0.79 7.90
N ARG A 63 10.31 -1.09 6.69
CA ARG A 63 9.74 -0.10 5.76
C ARG A 63 8.21 -0.06 5.77
N TRP A 64 7.55 -0.95 6.50
CA TRP A 64 6.09 -1.05 6.49
C TRP A 64 5.40 0.15 7.11
N LEU A 65 6.07 0.84 8.02
CA LEU A 65 5.52 2.05 8.64
C LEU A 65 5.56 3.26 7.69
N GLY A 66 6.25 3.15 6.55
CA GLY A 66 6.50 4.26 5.64
C GLY A 66 7.60 5.19 6.14
N VAL A 67 7.87 6.25 5.38
CA VAL A 67 8.85 7.28 5.76
C VAL A 67 8.34 8.03 6.99
N ASP A 68 9.15 8.13 8.05
CA ASP A 68 8.82 8.93 9.22
C ASP A 68 8.49 10.35 8.78
N ILE A 69 7.29 10.79 9.13
CA ILE A 69 6.83 12.15 8.87
C ILE A 69 6.89 12.85 10.20
N GLU A 70 7.81 13.80 10.36
CA GLU A 70 7.63 14.81 11.40
C GLU A 70 6.23 15.40 11.21
N PRO A 71 5.37 15.39 12.25
CA PRO A 71 4.09 16.07 12.18
C PRO A 71 4.41 17.51 11.80
N LYS A 72 3.84 18.00 10.70
CA LYS A 72 3.89 19.44 10.43
C LYS A 72 3.11 20.10 11.57
N ASP A 73 3.84 20.67 12.53
CA ASP A 73 3.29 21.55 13.55
C ASP A 73 2.37 22.55 12.84
N SER A 74 1.09 22.47 13.19
CA SER A 74 0.04 23.37 12.69
C SER A 74 -0.02 24.64 13.52
#